data_AF-A0A1L3SSI1-F1
#
_entry.id   AF-A0A1L3SSI1-F1
#
_cell.length_a   1.000
_cell.length_b   1.000
_cell.length_c   1.000
_cell.angle_alpha   90.00
_cell.angle_beta   90.00
_cell.angle_gamma   90.00
#
_symmetry.space_group_name_H-M   'P 1'
#
loop_
_entity.id
_entity.type
_entity.pdbx_description
1 polymer ?
#
loop_
_entity_poly.entity_id
_entity_poly.type
_entity_poly.pdbx_seq_one_letter_code
_entity_poly.pdbx_strand_id
1 'polypeptide(L)'
;MFEECAVYRNSDANSIVLVEFKRPGRNDYFFGDSKKDPIQQIYETIAKIRTDGSLISASGSRIQVPEGTRIFSYLVADIEPTLRTVIDDHDFNVSWDHQGFFRYHERRDAFVEVLGYEKLVSDAKKRNSAFFEVLMGDII
;
A
#
# COMPACT_ATOMS: atom_id res chain seq x y z
N MET A 1 16.02 -3.31 -0.26
CA MET A 1 14.86 -3.94 -0.90
C MET A 1 13.60 -3.96 -0.03
N PHE A 2 13.66 -4.24 1.28
CA PHE A 2 12.47 -4.39 2.14
C PHE A 2 12.20 -3.24 3.14
N GLU A 3 12.85 -2.09 2.98
CA GLU A 3 12.57 -0.86 3.73
C GLU A 3 12.60 0.30 2.72
N GLU A 4 11.70 0.21 1.75
CA GLU A 4 11.63 1.12 0.61
C GLU A 4 10.18 1.50 0.35
N CYS A 5 9.99 2.78 0.07
CA CYS A 5 8.72 3.35 -0.37
C CYS A 5 8.77 3.48 -1.90
N ALA A 6 7.85 2.81 -2.59
CA ALA A 6 7.72 2.88 -4.03
C ALA A 6 6.44 3.65 -4.40
N VAL A 7 6.53 4.55 -5.38
CA VAL A 7 5.38 5.32 -5.85
C VAL A 7 5.24 5.21 -7.36
N TYR A 8 4.06 4.80 -7.81
CA TYR A 8 3.69 4.64 -9.21
C TYR A 8 2.51 5.53 -9.54
N ARG A 9 2.51 6.17 -10.71
CA ARG A 9 1.36 6.93 -11.20
C ARG A 9 0.69 6.16 -12.34
N ASN A 10 -0.63 6.06 -12.27
CA ASN A 10 -1.44 5.66 -13.41
C ASN A 10 -1.99 6.94 -14.08
N SER A 11 -1.43 7.31 -15.22
CA SER A 11 -1.80 8.53 -15.96
C SER A 11 -3.26 8.54 -16.40
N ASP A 12 -3.82 7.36 -16.67
CA ASP A 12 -5.10 7.22 -17.34
C ASP A 12 -6.26 7.19 -16.33
N ALA A 13 -5.97 6.80 -15.09
CA ALA A 13 -6.95 6.67 -14.00
C ALA A 13 -6.94 7.84 -13.00
N ASN A 14 -6.09 8.86 -13.21
CA ASN A 14 -5.81 9.93 -12.24
C ASN A 14 -5.61 9.38 -10.81
N SER A 15 -4.73 8.38 -10.68
CA SER A 15 -4.45 7.74 -9.40
C SER A 15 -2.96 7.50 -9.17
N ILE A 16 -2.59 7.42 -7.90
CA ILE A 16 -1.24 7.09 -7.45
C ILE A 16 -1.33 5.78 -6.66
N VAL A 17 -0.36 4.90 -6.90
CA VAL A 17 -0.11 3.72 -6.08
C VAL A 17 1.13 3.97 -5.24
N LEU A 18 0.97 3.96 -3.94
CA LEU A 18 2.02 4.06 -2.93
C LEU A 18 2.22 2.66 -2.33
N VAL A 19 3.45 2.18 -2.26
CA VAL A 19 3.75 0.87 -1.67
C VAL A 19 4.86 1.04 -0.64
N GLU A 20 4.57 0.68 0.60
CA GLU A 20 5.51 0.69 1.71
C GLU A 20 5.88 -0.76 2.04
N PHE A 21 7.13 -1.14 1.81
CA PHE A 21 7.62 -2.47 2.19
C PHE A 21 8.28 -2.42 3.56
N LYS A 22 7.99 -3.42 4.39
CA LYS A 22 8.73 -3.67 5.63
C LYS A 22 9.40 -5.03 5.63
N ARG A 23 10.51 -5.12 6.37
CA ARG A 23 11.28 -6.37 6.50
C ARG A 23 10.38 -7.51 7.00
N PRO A 24 10.38 -8.68 6.34
CA PRO A 24 9.68 -9.87 6.83
C PRO A 24 10.06 -10.21 8.28
N GLY A 25 9.07 -10.66 9.06
CA GLY A 25 9.20 -10.96 10.49
C GLY A 25 9.61 -9.78 11.39
N ARG A 26 9.46 -8.54 10.94
CA ARG A 26 9.69 -7.36 11.80
C ARG A 26 8.58 -7.28 12.85
N ASN A 27 8.96 -7.11 14.12
CA ASN A 27 8.03 -7.13 15.25
C ASN A 27 8.41 -6.11 16.35
N ASP A 28 8.83 -4.91 15.95
CA ASP A 28 9.24 -3.82 16.85
C ASP A 28 8.50 -2.50 16.56
N TYR A 29 7.27 -2.60 16.06
CA TYR A 29 6.43 -1.47 15.71
C TYR A 29 5.84 -0.79 16.95
N PHE A 30 5.55 0.51 16.84
CA PHE A 30 4.98 1.32 17.91
C PHE A 30 4.11 2.44 17.35
N PHE A 31 2.86 2.52 17.79
CA PHE A 31 1.88 3.49 17.30
C PHE A 31 2.33 4.93 17.56
N GLY A 32 2.21 5.78 16.54
CA GLY A 32 2.49 7.22 16.61
C GLY A 32 3.96 7.63 16.55
N ASP A 33 4.92 6.69 16.64
CA ASP A 33 6.34 6.97 16.35
C ASP A 33 6.57 6.81 14.85
N SER A 34 6.79 7.90 14.12
CA SER A 34 6.97 7.86 12.66
C SER A 34 8.15 7.01 12.18
N LYS A 35 9.09 6.58 13.04
CA LYS A 35 10.14 5.61 12.67
C LYS A 35 9.72 4.15 12.86
N LYS A 36 8.72 3.92 13.71
CA LYS A 36 8.23 2.60 14.12
C LYS A 36 6.76 2.34 13.77
N ASP A 37 6.09 3.31 13.18
CA ASP A 37 4.71 3.22 12.72
C ASP A 37 4.69 3.32 11.19
N PRO A 38 4.57 2.19 10.47
CA PRO A 38 4.55 2.20 9.01
C PRO A 38 3.29 2.87 8.44
N ILE A 39 2.18 2.88 9.19
CA ILE A 39 0.94 3.50 8.76
C ILE A 39 1.06 5.02 8.87
N GLN A 40 1.68 5.52 9.93
CA GLN A 40 2.02 6.93 10.07
C GLN A 40 2.98 7.41 8.96
N GLN A 41 3.99 6.61 8.59
CA GLN A 41 4.88 6.91 7.44
C GLN A 41 4.10 7.08 6.13
N ILE A 42 3.11 6.21 5.88
CA ILE A 42 2.22 6.32 4.72
C ILE A 42 1.42 7.63 4.79
N TYR A 43 0.84 7.97 5.94
CA TYR A 43 0.06 9.20 6.09
C TYR A 43 0.89 10.46 5.90
N GLU A 44 2.13 10.49 6.41
CA GLU A 44 3.06 11.59 6.21
C GLU A 44 3.44 11.75 4.73
N THR A 45 3.67 10.62 4.05
CA THR A 45 3.97 10.61 2.61
C THR A 45 2.78 11.14 1.80
N ILE A 46 1.56 10.70 2.10
CA ILE A 46 0.33 11.22 1.47
C ILE A 46 0.20 12.73 1.71
N ALA A 47 0.37 13.19 2.97
CA ALA A 47 0.26 14.59 3.30
C ALA A 47 1.28 15.45 2.55
N LYS A 48 2.51 14.95 2.41
CA LYS A 48 3.56 15.58 1.61
C LYS A 48 3.17 15.67 0.13
N ILE A 49 2.70 14.56 -0.47
CA ILE A 49 2.23 14.55 -1.88
C ILE A 49 1.15 15.60 -2.11
N ARG A 50 0.19 15.71 -1.18
CA ARG A 50 -0.90 16.71 -1.26
C ARG A 50 -0.40 18.14 -1.12
N THR A 51 0.55 18.37 -0.22
CA THR A 51 1.12 19.70 0.05
C THR A 51 1.98 20.18 -1.12
N ASP A 52 2.82 19.29 -1.66
CA ASP A 52 3.76 19.60 -2.74
C ASP A 52 3.07 19.64 -4.12
N GLY A 53 1.84 19.14 -4.23
CA GLY A 53 1.09 18.98 -5.48
C GLY A 53 1.82 18.12 -6.52
N SER A 54 2.85 17.38 -6.09
CA SER A 54 3.77 16.66 -6.95
C SER A 54 4.58 15.65 -6.14
N LEU A 55 5.19 14.69 -6.83
CA LEU A 55 6.18 13.78 -6.24
C LEU A 55 7.38 13.58 -7.16
N ILE A 56 8.49 13.10 -6.61
CA ILE A 56 9.63 12.63 -7.39
C ILE A 56 9.53 11.12 -7.46
N SER A 57 9.44 10.59 -8.69
CA SER A 57 9.47 9.15 -8.93
C SER A 57 10.84 8.54 -8.65
N ALA A 58 10.90 7.21 -8.54
CA ALA A 58 12.16 6.49 -8.37
C ALA A 58 13.18 6.77 -9.51
N SER A 59 12.73 7.15 -10.71
CA SER A 59 13.59 7.55 -11.83
C SER A 59 14.03 9.02 -11.78
N GLY A 60 13.69 9.76 -10.73
CA GLY A 60 14.02 11.18 -10.57
C GLY A 60 13.09 12.14 -11.30
N SER A 61 12.09 11.66 -12.03
CA SER A 61 11.14 12.51 -12.74
C SER A 61 10.12 13.11 -11.77
N ARG A 62 9.89 14.43 -11.86
CA ARG A 62 8.81 15.10 -11.12
C ARG A 62 7.47 14.80 -11.79
N ILE A 63 6.55 14.28 -10.99
CA ILE A 63 5.19 13.93 -11.39
C ILE A 63 4.24 14.91 -10.72
N GLN A 64 3.41 15.59 -11.51
CA GLN A 64 2.36 16.45 -10.97
C GLN A 64 1.19 15.62 -10.45
N VAL A 65 0.62 16.05 -9.32
CA VAL A 65 -0.51 15.41 -8.64
C VAL A 65 -1.64 16.42 -8.52
N PRO A 66 -2.56 16.46 -9.50
CA PRO A 66 -3.73 17.31 -9.44
C PRO A 66 -4.59 17.04 -8.20
N GLU A 67 -5.36 18.05 -7.79
CA GLU A 67 -6.42 17.87 -6.80
C GLU A 67 -7.41 16.77 -7.24
N GLY A 68 -7.92 15.99 -6.30
CA GLY A 68 -8.82 14.86 -6.57
C GLY A 68 -8.15 13.61 -7.15
N THR A 69 -6.81 13.58 -7.26
CA THR A 69 -6.07 12.34 -7.58
C THR A 69 -6.22 11.34 -6.45
N ARG A 70 -6.77 10.15 -6.69
CA ARG A 70 -6.90 9.13 -5.62
C ARG A 70 -5.56 8.47 -5.31
N ILE A 71 -5.27 8.23 -4.03
CA ILE A 71 -4.06 7.51 -3.61
C ILE A 71 -4.42 6.14 -3.06
N PHE A 72 -3.91 5.09 -3.68
CA PHE A 72 -3.99 3.71 -3.20
C PHE A 72 -2.67 3.33 -2.56
N SER A 73 -2.67 3.07 -1.27
CA SER A 73 -1.50 2.77 -0.49
C SER A 73 -1.52 1.32 -0.02
N TYR A 74 -0.40 0.63 -0.16
CA TYR A 74 -0.24 -0.74 0.29
C TYR A 74 0.92 -0.81 1.28
N LEU A 75 0.64 -1.28 2.49
CA LEU A 75 1.67 -1.72 3.44
C LEU A 75 1.86 -3.22 3.26
N VAL A 76 3.04 -3.62 2.79
CA VAL A 76 3.41 -5.03 2.61
C VAL A 76 4.36 -5.44 3.73
N ALA A 77 3.83 -6.20 4.68
CA ALA A 77 4.53 -6.60 5.90
C ALA A 77 3.89 -7.85 6.51
N ASP A 78 4.70 -8.69 7.16
CA ASP A 78 4.16 -9.77 7.98
C ASP A 78 3.43 -9.17 9.19
N ILE A 79 2.20 -9.66 9.44
CA ILE A 79 1.33 -9.13 10.50
C ILE A 79 1.72 -9.76 11.84
N GLU A 80 2.89 -9.36 12.32
CA GLU A 80 3.41 -9.73 13.63
C GLU A 80 2.64 -9.00 14.76
N PRO A 81 2.69 -9.49 16.02
CA PRO A 81 1.90 -8.93 17.12
C PRO A 81 1.98 -7.41 17.28
N THR A 82 3.17 -6.81 17.18
CA THR A 82 3.32 -5.35 17.30
C THR A 82 2.70 -4.59 16.11
N LEU A 83 2.75 -5.15 14.90
CA LEU A 83 2.08 -4.54 13.75
C LEU A 83 0.57 -4.65 13.90
N ARG A 84 0.08 -5.79 14.40
CA ARG A 84 -1.34 -5.97 14.67
C ARG A 84 -1.89 -4.92 15.63
N THR A 85 -1.17 -4.65 16.73
CA THR A 85 -1.54 -3.57 17.66
C THR A 85 -1.59 -2.22 16.96
N VAL A 86 -0.58 -1.88 16.15
CA VAL A 86 -0.57 -0.60 15.40
C VAL A 86 -1.74 -0.50 14.42
N ILE A 87 -2.08 -1.58 13.71
CA ILE A 87 -3.24 -1.64 12.80
C ILE A 87 -4.55 -1.38 13.57
N ASP A 88 -4.71 -2.03 14.72
CA ASP A 88 -5.90 -1.89 15.57
C ASP A 88 -6.00 -0.45 16.13
N ASP A 89 -4.89 0.15 16.59
CA ASP A 89 -4.83 1.53 17.10
C ASP A 89 -5.13 2.58 16.01
N HIS A 90 -4.93 2.23 14.73
CA HIS A 90 -5.32 3.04 13.58
C HIS A 90 -6.74 2.71 13.05
N ASP A 91 -7.57 1.99 13.80
CA ASP A 91 -8.96 1.60 13.46
C ASP A 91 -9.12 1.01 12.05
N PHE A 92 -8.22 0.13 11.61
CA PHE A 92 -8.38 -0.53 10.33
C PHE A 92 -9.48 -1.59 10.37
N ASN A 93 -10.16 -1.78 9.23
CA ASN A 93 -11.13 -2.85 9.08
C ASN A 93 -10.42 -4.13 8.62
N VAL A 94 -10.92 -5.29 9.04
CA VAL A 94 -10.44 -6.58 8.54
C VAL A 94 -10.99 -6.83 7.12
N SER A 95 -10.17 -7.34 6.21
CA SER A 95 -10.62 -7.76 4.89
C SER A 95 -11.59 -8.95 4.96
N TRP A 96 -12.43 -9.11 3.94
CA TRP A 96 -13.45 -10.17 3.90
C TRP A 96 -12.88 -11.60 3.94
N ASP A 97 -11.66 -11.79 3.44
CA ASP A 97 -10.94 -13.06 3.49
C ASP A 97 -10.16 -13.27 4.79
N HIS A 98 -10.22 -12.30 5.71
CA HIS A 98 -9.49 -12.25 6.98
C HIS A 98 -7.96 -12.35 6.87
N GLN A 99 -7.39 -12.06 5.69
CA GLN A 99 -5.96 -12.16 5.43
C GLN A 99 -5.26 -10.80 5.30
N GLY A 100 -5.99 -9.70 5.50
CA GLY A 100 -5.46 -8.35 5.46
C GLY A 100 -6.37 -7.36 6.18
N PHE A 101 -6.01 -6.09 6.05
CA PHE A 101 -6.71 -4.98 6.68
C PHE A 101 -6.81 -3.81 5.73
N PHE A 102 -7.82 -2.96 5.88
CA PHE A 102 -7.97 -1.79 5.03
C PHE A 102 -8.68 -0.63 5.73
N ARG A 103 -8.38 0.59 5.28
CA ARG A 103 -9.08 1.81 5.68
C ARG A 103 -9.12 2.81 4.52
N TYR A 104 -10.30 3.37 4.29
CA TYR A 104 -10.46 4.54 3.42
C TYR A 104 -10.50 5.81 4.27
N HIS A 105 -9.73 6.82 3.86
CA HIS A 105 -9.65 8.12 4.51
C HIS A 105 -10.22 9.19 3.60
N GLU A 106 -11.49 9.55 3.79
CA GLU A 106 -12.20 10.54 2.98
C GLU A 106 -11.44 11.87 2.87
N ARG A 107 -10.96 12.42 3.99
CA ARG A 107 -10.24 13.70 4.03
C ARG A 107 -8.90 13.69 3.29
N ARG A 108 -8.30 12.52 3.07
CA ARG A 108 -7.01 12.35 2.38
C ARG A 108 -7.20 11.89 0.94
N ASP A 109 -8.43 11.51 0.57
CA ASP A 109 -8.77 10.80 -0.67
C ASP A 109 -7.79 9.64 -0.92
N ALA A 110 -7.63 8.82 0.13
CA ALA A 110 -6.64 7.76 0.18
C ALA A 110 -7.23 6.47 0.73
N PHE A 111 -6.95 5.36 0.05
CA PHE A 111 -7.22 4.01 0.51
C PHE A 111 -5.90 3.40 0.99
N VAL A 112 -5.88 2.79 2.17
CA VAL A 112 -4.70 2.07 2.68
C VAL A 112 -5.10 0.61 2.92
N GLU A 113 -4.32 -0.30 2.37
CA GLU A 113 -4.44 -1.74 2.61
C GLU A 113 -3.15 -2.27 3.25
N VAL A 114 -3.29 -3.13 4.24
CA VAL A 114 -2.20 -3.85 4.89
C VAL A 114 -2.35 -5.33 4.57
N LEU A 115 -1.31 -5.93 4.02
CA LEU A 115 -1.30 -7.34 3.66
C LEU A 115 0.08 -7.98 3.82
N GLY A 116 0.08 -9.27 4.17
CA GLY A 116 1.27 -10.09 4.21
C GLY A 116 1.82 -10.42 2.82
N TYR A 117 3.10 -10.81 2.77
CA TYR A 117 3.76 -11.20 1.52
C TYR A 117 3.08 -12.40 0.85
N GLU A 118 2.67 -13.40 1.62
CA GLU A 118 1.98 -14.59 1.10
C GLU A 118 0.64 -14.23 0.43
N LYS A 119 -0.14 -13.36 1.08
CA LYS A 119 -1.40 -12.83 0.52
C LYS A 119 -1.13 -12.08 -0.77
N LEU A 120 -0.15 -11.18 -0.80
CA LEU A 120 0.21 -10.42 -2.00
C LEU A 120 0.49 -11.34 -3.19
N VAL A 121 1.30 -12.38 -2.99
CA VAL A 121 1.64 -13.35 -4.04
C VAL A 121 0.43 -14.19 -4.44
N SER A 122 -0.36 -14.68 -3.48
CA SER A 122 -1.60 -15.43 -3.73
C SER A 122 -2.56 -14.60 -4.59
N ASP A 123 -2.81 -13.36 -4.21
CA ASP A 123 -3.78 -12.50 -4.88
C ASP A 123 -3.31 -12.10 -6.26
N ALA A 124 -2.02 -11.82 -6.44
CA ALA A 124 -1.44 -11.57 -7.76
C ALA A 124 -1.60 -12.78 -8.69
N LYS A 125 -1.33 -14.00 -8.19
CA LYS A 125 -1.54 -15.23 -8.96
C LYS A 125 -3.00 -15.46 -9.30
N LYS A 126 -3.90 -15.34 -8.33
CA LYS A 126 -5.35 -15.52 -8.53
C LYS A 126 -5.91 -14.50 -9.52
N ARG A 127 -5.58 -13.22 -9.36
CA ARG A 127 -6.05 -12.14 -10.25
C ARG A 127 -5.57 -12.33 -11.69
N ASN A 128 -4.37 -12.88 -11.86
CA ASN A 128 -3.80 -13.08 -13.18
C ASN A 128 -4.06 -14.48 -13.76
N SER A 129 -4.67 -15.40 -13.00
CA SER A 129 -4.89 -16.80 -13.41
C SER A 129 -5.65 -16.92 -14.74
N ALA A 130 -6.80 -16.25 -14.85
CA ALA A 130 -7.58 -16.23 -16.09
C ALA A 130 -6.81 -15.64 -17.28
N PHE A 131 -5.94 -14.66 -17.04
CA PHE A 131 -5.06 -14.12 -18.09
C PHE A 131 -3.96 -15.10 -18.47
N PHE A 132 -3.39 -15.83 -17.50
CA PHE A 132 -2.38 -16.86 -17.76
C PHE A 132 -2.96 -18.01 -18.58
N GLU A 133 -4.18 -18.46 -18.28
CA GLU A 133 -4.88 -19.49 -19.07
C GLU A 133 -5.07 -19.05 -20.53
N VAL A 134 -5.55 -17.83 -20.74
CA VAL A 134 -5.77 -17.27 -22.09
C VAL A 134 -4.46 -17.02 -22.84
N LEU A 135 -3.43 -16.48 -22.17
CA LEU A 135 -2.16 -16.10 -22.81
C LEU A 135 -1.23 -17.30 -23.04
N MET A 136 -1.34 -18.36 -22.22
CA MET A 136 -0.50 -19.56 -22.33
C MET A 136 -1.21 -20.74 -23.02
N GLY A 137 -2.47 -20.57 -23.43
CA GLY A 137 -3.15 -21.50 -24.34
C GLY A 137 -3.81 -22.71 -23.69
N ASP A 138 -3.96 -22.72 -22.36
CA ASP A 138 -4.68 -23.78 -21.64
C ASP A 138 -6.19 -23.50 -21.70
N ILE A 139 -6.74 -23.57 -22.91
CA ILE A 139 -8.19 -23.67 -23.13
C ILE A 139 -8.52 -25.15 -23.05
N ILE A 140 -9.18 -25.57 -21.96
CA ILE A 140 -9.98 -26.80 -21.96
C ILE A 140 -11.30 -26.51 -22.67
#